data_AF-A0A358HQU4-F1
#
_entry.id   AF-A0A358HQU4-F1
#
_cell.length_a   1.000
_cell.length_b   1.000
_cell.length_c   1.000
_cell.angle_alpha   90.00
_cell.angle_beta   90.00
_cell.angle_gamma   90.00
#
_symmetry.space_group_name_H-M   'P 1'
#
loop_
_entity.id
_entity.type
_entity.pdbx_description
1 polymer ?
#
loop_
_entity_poly.entity_id
_entity_poly.type
_entity_poly.pdbx_seq_one_letter_code
_entity_poly.pdbx_strand_id
1 'polypeptide(L)' 'VEPVSHDTQLSELIGTVAHAPCGVPVVGDDGKYMGVIKKANLLATLDREGDGTNG' A
#
# COMPACT_ATOMS: atom_id res chain seq x y z
N VAL A 1 4.13 11.13 8.27
CA VAL A 1 3.88 9.79 7.68
C VAL A 1 5.20 9.36 7.10
N GLU A 2 5.74 8.25 7.59
CA GLU A 2 7.01 7.71 7.07
C GLU A 2 6.77 7.10 5.68
N PRO A 3 7.68 7.33 4.71
CA PRO A 3 7.62 6.68 3.41
C PRO A 3 7.95 5.20 3.54
N VAL A 4 7.35 4.39 2.66
CA VAL A 4 7.63 2.95 2.55
C VAL A 4 8.44 2.67 1.29
N SER A 5 9.23 1.61 1.32
CA SER A 5 9.97 1.18 0.13
C SER A 5 9.03 0.56 -0.90
N HIS A 6 9.38 0.69 -2.18
CA HIS A 6 8.62 0.13 -3.30
C HIS A 6 8.50 -1.41 -3.27
N ASP A 7 9.38 -2.10 -2.55
CA ASP A 7 9.42 -3.54 -2.35
C ASP A 7 8.77 -3.99 -1.02
N THR A 8 8.17 -3.05 -0.26
CA THR A 8 7.47 -3.36 1.00
C THR A 8 6.36 -4.39 0.76
N GLN A 9 6.33 -5.45 1.59
CA GLN A 9 5.32 -6.49 1.50
C GLN A 9 3.90 -5.94 1.72
N LEU A 10 2.92 -6.47 0.97
CA LEU A 10 1.53 -6.03 1.05
C LEU A 10 0.93 -6.20 2.45
N SER A 11 1.28 -7.28 3.16
CA SER A 11 0.83 -7.54 4.54
C SER A 11 1.25 -6.45 5.52
N GLU A 12 2.47 -5.94 5.39
CA GLU A 12 3.02 -4.85 6.21
C GLU A 12 2.42 -3.49 5.84
N LEU A 13 2.18 -3.29 4.53
CA LEU A 13 1.50 -2.12 3.98
C LEU A 13 0.08 -1.96 4.55
N ILE A 14 -0.67 -3.05 4.73
CA ILE A 14 -2.02 -2.99 5.31
C ILE A 14 -2.01 -2.36 6.69
N GLY A 15 -1.11 -2.80 7.58
CA GLY A 15 -0.96 -2.22 8.92
C GLY A 15 -0.58 -0.74 8.84
N THR A 16 0.45 -0.44 8.06
CA THR A 16 0.96 0.94 7.90
C THR A 16 -0.11 1.90 7.38
N VAL A 17 -0.82 1.53 6.32
CA VAL A 17 -1.84 2.36 5.68
C VAL A 17 -3.11 2.47 6.53
N ALA A 18 -3.43 1.44 7.33
CA ALA A 18 -4.60 1.47 8.22
C ALA A 18 -4.47 2.53 9.33
N HIS A 19 -3.25 2.73 9.85
CA HIS A 19 -2.94 3.69 10.91
C HIS A 19 -2.50 5.07 10.40
N ALA A 20 -2.17 5.20 9.11
CA ALA A 20 -1.75 6.47 8.55
C ALA A 20 -2.92 7.49 8.51
N PRO A 21 -2.71 8.75 8.93
CA PRO A 21 -3.74 9.78 8.88
C PRO A 21 -4.06 10.24 7.44
N CYS A 22 -3.20 9.89 6.49
CA CYS A 22 -3.35 10.23 5.07
C CYS A 22 -2.60 9.20 4.20
N GLY A 23 -2.41 9.51 2.91
CA GLY A 23 -1.71 8.61 2.00
C GLY A 23 -0.25 8.38 2.39
N VAL A 24 0.22 7.15 2.17
CA VAL A 24 1.59 6.72 2.49
C VAL A 24 2.47 6.88 1.24
N PRO A 25 3.52 7.71 1.27
CA PRO A 25 4.44 7.87 0.14
C PRO A 25 5.24 6.59 -0.09
N VAL A 26 5.52 6.27 -1.35
CA VAL A 26 6.38 5.16 -1.76
C VAL A 26 7.67 5.73 -2.34
N VAL A 27 8.80 5.20 -1.89
CA VAL A 27 10.14 5.58 -2.35
C VAL A 27 10.90 4.38 -2.92
N GLY A 28 11.78 4.63 -3.90
CA GLY A 28 12.71 3.64 -4.43
C GLY A 28 14.01 3.55 -3.62
N ASP A 29 14.95 2.72 -4.09
CA ASP A 29 16.21 2.41 -3.41
C ASP A 29 17.11 3.62 -3.11
N ASP A 30 17.01 4.67 -3.92
CA ASP A 30 17.73 5.95 -3.77
C ASP A 30 16.92 7.02 -3.00
N GLY A 31 15.81 6.62 -2.37
CA GLY A 31 14.88 7.52 -1.71
C GLY A 31 14.03 8.35 -2.69
N LYS A 32 14.08 8.05 -3.99
CA LYS A 32 13.29 8.75 -5.00
C LYS A 32 11.81 8.45 -4.83
N TYR A 33 11.00 9.51 -4.79
CA TYR A 33 9.55 9.39 -4.75
C TYR A 33 9.01 8.67 -6.00
N MET A 34 8.22 7.63 -5.77
CA MET A 34 7.60 6.83 -6.83
C MET A 34 6.08 7.00 -6.89
N GLY A 35 5.44 7.34 -5.76
CA GLY A 35 4.00 7.51 -5.72
C GLY A 35 3.42 7.57 -4.32
N VAL A 36 2.10 7.48 -4.22
CA VAL A 36 1.39 7.48 -2.93
C VAL A 36 0.32 6.39 -2.93
N ILE A 37 0.30 5.61 -1.86
CA ILE A 37 -0.74 4.61 -1.61
C ILE A 37 -1.81 5.26 -0.72
N LYS A 38 -3.06 5.15 -1.15
CA LYS A 38 -4.24 5.58 -0.38
C LYS A 38 -4.95 4.36 0.17
N LYS A 39 -5.52 4.49 1.37
CA LYS A 39 -6.31 3.43 2.02
C LYS A 39 -7.42 2.89 1.11
N ALA A 40 -8.15 3.77 0.43
CA ALA A 40 -9.22 3.37 -0.50
C ALA A 40 -8.70 2.50 -1.66
N ASN A 41 -7.58 2.89 -2.28
CA ASN A 41 -7.00 2.16 -3.41
C ASN A 41 -6.44 0.80 -2.98
N LEU A 42 -5.81 0.74 -1.80
CA LEU A 42 -5.31 -0.51 -1.22
C LEU A 42 -6.46 -1.50 -0.99
N LEU A 43 -7.53 -1.05 -0.32
CA LEU A 43 -8.70 -1.89 -0.05
C LEU A 43 -9.39 -2.34 -1.34
N ALA A 44 -9.57 -1.46 -2.31
CA ALA A 44 -10.16 -1.82 -3.61
C ALA A 44 -9.30 -2.85 -4.37
N THR A 45 -7.98 -2.83 -4.20
CA THR A 45 -7.08 -3.81 -4.81
C THR A 45 -7.23 -5.18 -4.14
N LEU A 46 -7.31 -5.22 -2.81
CA LEU A 46 -7.52 -6.46 -2.04
C LEU A 46 -8.89 -7.09 -2.32
N ASP A 47 -9.93 -6.26 -2.44
CA ASP A 47 -11.30 -6.70 -2.76
C ASP A 47 -11.33 -7.42 -4.12
N ARG A 48 -10.63 -6.88 -5.14
CA ARG A 48 -10.51 -7.50 -6.46
C ARG A 48 -9.78 -8.84 -6.46
N GLU A 49 -8.82 -9.04 -5.56
CA GLU A 49 -8.11 -10.32 -5.44
C GLU A 49 -8.95 -11.40 -4.74
N GLY A 50 -9.91 -11.01 -3.89
CA GLY A 50 -10.83 -11.91 -3.20
C GLY A 50 -11.82 -12.63 -4.12
N ASP A 51 -12.18 -12.02 -5.25
CA ASP A 51 -13.11 -12.60 -6.24
C ASP A 51 -12.49 -13.72 -7.10
N GLY A 52 -11.19 -13.98 -6.97
CA GLY A 52 -10.47 -15.01 -7.72
C GLY A 52 -10.38 -16.40 -7.06
N THR A 53 -10.89 -16.59 -5.85
CA THR A 53 -10.89 -17.90 -5.17
C THR A 53 -12.20 -18.09 -4.42
N ASN A 54 -13.27 -18.39 -5.15
CA ASN A 54 -14.46 -19.11 -4.68
C ASN A 54 -15.31 -19.48 -5.91
N GLY A 55 -14.99 -20.60 -6.54
CA GLY A 55 -15.79 -21.26 -7.57
C GLY A 55 -15.71 -22.76 -7.37
#